data_AF-A0A7V9GWY5-F1
#
_entry.id   AF-A0A7V9GWY5-F1
#
_cell.length_a   1.000
_cell.length_b   1.000
_cell.length_c   1.000
_cell.angle_alpha   90.00
_cell.angle_beta   90.00
_cell.angle_gamma   90.00
#
_symmetry.space_group_name_H-M   'P 1'
#
loop_
_entity.id
_entity.type
_entity.pdbx_description
1 polymer ?
#
loop_
_entity_poly.entity_id
_entity_poly.type
_entity_poly.pdbx_seq_one_letter_code
_entity_poly.pdbx_strand_id
1 'polypeptide(L)'
;MFWQTEARRLGGCPGRSFAVALVVALLVSGCSSESGDSDEQAADQPSASQATKSQPDTSRKTEGKDPKPSAPTLPGEAKGDSVKAAEAFVEHYIELLNYSLMTGETRELNDTSLGNCSGCRDYVRFIRKIYDSGGFYKTQEWMDVDVRPGSRGESIIFTVSAIAPRVTYRMAGSGKVKRAQKQAFDFAMGVREVGGRWRASDIFSS
;
A
#
# COMPACT_ATOMS: atom_id res chain seq x y z
N MET A 1 -32.55 0.46 51.26
CA MET A 1 -31.72 -0.72 50.92
C MET A 1 -30.60 -0.21 50.04
N PHE A 2 -29.52 0.26 50.68
CA PHE A 2 -28.34 0.82 50.03
C PHE A 2 -27.30 -0.31 49.98
N TRP A 3 -26.86 -0.69 48.77
CA TRP A 3 -25.70 -1.56 48.62
C TRP A 3 -24.53 -0.75 48.07
N GLN A 4 -23.46 -0.77 48.86
CA GLN A 4 -22.16 -0.14 48.65
C GLN A 4 -21.48 -0.68 47.39
N THR A 5 -20.84 0.20 46.64
CA THR A 5 -19.69 -0.15 45.81
C THR A 5 -18.47 0.53 46.41
N GLU A 6 -17.61 -0.29 47.01
CA GLU A 6 -16.38 0.13 47.66
C GLU A 6 -15.34 0.58 46.63
N ALA A 7 -14.87 1.82 46.81
CA ALA A 7 -13.68 2.34 46.15
C ALA A 7 -12.43 1.69 46.77
N ARG A 8 -11.79 0.77 46.05
CA ARG A 8 -10.42 0.33 46.41
C ARG A 8 -9.42 1.35 45.90
N ARG A 9 -8.92 2.14 46.85
CA ARG A 9 -7.66 2.88 46.76
C ARG A 9 -6.53 1.88 46.50
N LEU A 10 -5.77 2.07 45.43
CA LEU A 10 -4.40 1.57 45.33
C LEU A 10 -3.47 2.78 45.37
N GLY A 11 -3.02 3.09 46.58
CA GLY A 11 -1.85 3.94 46.80
C GLY A 11 -0.56 3.12 46.66
N GLY A 12 0.52 3.83 46.36
CA GLY A 12 1.88 3.39 46.68
C GLY A 12 2.74 3.02 45.47
N CYS A 13 3.45 4.01 44.92
CA CYS A 13 4.75 3.78 44.31
C CYS A 13 5.79 3.52 45.40
N PRO A 14 6.64 2.51 45.24
CA PRO A 14 8.03 2.63 45.64
C PRO A 14 8.93 2.31 44.45
N GLY A 15 9.80 3.28 44.14
CA GLY A 15 10.82 3.13 43.11
C GLY A 15 11.82 2.04 43.45
N ARG A 16 12.36 1.44 42.41
CA ARG A 16 13.63 0.73 42.45
C ARG A 16 14.32 0.84 41.11
N SER A 17 15.38 1.63 41.13
CA SER A 17 16.36 1.82 40.06
C SER A 17 16.86 0.49 39.53
N PHE A 18 16.71 0.27 38.23
CA PHE A 18 17.49 -0.74 37.51
C PHE A 18 18.56 -0.01 36.68
N ALA A 19 19.80 -0.13 37.14
CA ALA A 19 20.99 0.30 36.41
C ALA A 19 21.15 -0.56 35.15
N VAL A 20 21.06 0.05 33.97
CA VAL A 20 21.35 -0.61 32.69
C VAL A 20 22.86 -0.50 32.46
N ALA A 21 23.56 -1.62 32.58
CA ALA A 21 24.97 -1.74 32.24
C ALA A 21 25.14 -1.83 30.72
N LEU A 22 25.88 -0.87 30.16
CA LEU A 22 26.39 -0.87 28.78
C LEU A 22 27.45 -1.96 28.61
N VAL A 23 27.31 -2.84 27.62
CA VAL A 23 28.41 -3.67 27.12
C VAL A 23 28.49 -3.49 25.60
N VAL A 24 29.50 -2.72 25.17
CA VAL A 24 29.93 -2.58 23.77
C VAL A 24 31.07 -3.57 23.57
N ALA A 25 30.91 -4.51 22.64
CA ALA A 25 32.00 -5.38 22.19
C ALA A 25 32.22 -5.14 20.69
N LEU A 26 33.24 -4.34 20.38
CA LEU A 26 33.88 -4.25 19.07
C LEU A 26 35.03 -5.24 19.05
N LEU A 27 35.00 -6.22 18.14
CA LEU A 27 36.19 -6.95 17.72
C LEU A 27 36.14 -7.19 16.21
N VAL A 28 36.98 -6.43 15.50
CA VAL A 28 37.35 -6.65 14.10
C VAL A 28 38.65 -7.47 14.13
N SER A 29 38.65 -8.61 13.44
CA SER A 29 39.80 -9.47 13.16
C SER A 29 39.32 -10.41 12.07
N GLY A 30 40.02 -10.72 10.98
CA GLY A 30 41.39 -10.52 10.56
C GLY A 30 41.52 -11.35 9.28
N CYS A 31 42.40 -10.91 8.39
CA CYS A 31 42.63 -11.41 7.03
C CYS A 31 43.05 -12.89 6.96
N SER A 32 42.79 -13.57 5.83
CA SER A 32 43.81 -14.42 5.19
C SER A 32 43.50 -14.71 3.71
N SER A 33 44.58 -14.72 2.92
CA SER A 33 44.66 -14.55 1.46
C SER A 33 44.77 -15.87 0.66
N GLU A 34 45.04 -15.71 -0.65
CA GLU A 34 45.44 -16.66 -1.70
C GLU A 34 44.28 -17.30 -2.50
N SER A 35 44.29 -17.34 -3.83
CA SER A 35 45.38 -17.41 -4.82
C SER A 35 44.82 -17.17 -6.23
N GLY A 36 45.66 -16.77 -7.19
CA GLY A 36 45.31 -16.85 -8.62
C GLY A 36 45.93 -15.78 -9.50
N ASP A 37 47.22 -15.93 -9.78
CA ASP A 37 47.99 -15.25 -10.82
C ASP A 37 47.55 -15.72 -12.23
N SER A 38 47.56 -14.81 -13.19
CA SER A 38 47.92 -15.04 -14.60
C SER A 38 47.88 -13.70 -15.35
N ASP A 39 49.02 -13.04 -15.41
CA ASP A 39 49.39 -12.13 -16.51
C ASP A 39 49.48 -12.93 -17.83
N GLU A 40 49.04 -12.35 -18.96
CA GLU A 40 49.89 -12.18 -20.16
C GLU A 40 49.08 -11.51 -21.33
N GLN A 41 49.41 -10.23 -21.57
CA GLN A 41 49.73 -9.62 -22.87
C GLN A 41 48.73 -9.64 -24.05
N ALA A 42 48.29 -8.44 -24.45
CA ALA A 42 48.85 -7.73 -25.62
C ALA A 42 48.04 -6.46 -25.92
N ALA A 43 48.72 -5.32 -25.93
CA ALA A 43 48.22 -4.04 -26.39
C ALA A 43 48.49 -3.83 -27.89
N ASP A 44 47.76 -2.85 -28.41
CA ASP A 44 48.04 -2.02 -29.59
C ASP A 44 47.63 -2.50 -31.00
N GLN A 45 46.57 -1.88 -31.49
CA GLN A 45 46.38 -1.55 -32.91
C GLN A 45 45.87 -0.10 -33.03
N PRO A 46 46.54 0.80 -33.77
CA PRO A 46 46.12 2.19 -33.89
C PRO A 46 45.18 2.45 -35.08
N SER A 47 44.16 3.27 -34.79
CA SER A 47 43.48 4.33 -35.55
C SER A 47 43.56 4.38 -37.09
N ALA A 48 42.39 4.40 -37.75
CA ALA A 48 42.15 5.26 -38.91
C ALA A 48 40.69 5.71 -39.01
N SER A 49 40.53 7.03 -39.08
CA SER A 49 39.33 7.86 -39.21
C SER A 49 38.28 7.41 -40.23
N GLN A 50 37.01 7.48 -39.84
CA GLN A 50 35.95 8.02 -40.70
C GLN A 50 35.04 8.95 -39.89
N ALA A 51 35.17 10.25 -40.15
CA ALA A 51 34.25 11.26 -39.70
C ALA A 51 32.96 11.17 -40.54
N THR A 52 31.89 10.66 -39.95
CA THR A 52 30.53 10.94 -40.44
C THR A 52 29.88 11.86 -39.42
N LYS A 53 29.59 13.07 -39.87
CA LYS A 53 28.99 14.16 -39.11
C LYS A 53 27.50 13.83 -38.90
N SER A 54 27.19 12.94 -37.96
CA SER A 54 25.81 12.71 -37.53
C SER A 54 25.44 13.77 -36.48
N GLN A 55 24.65 14.71 -36.94
CA GLN A 55 23.89 15.69 -36.16
C GLN A 55 23.36 15.06 -34.85
N PRO A 56 23.47 15.71 -33.68
CA PRO A 56 22.74 15.26 -32.52
C PRO A 56 21.27 15.50 -32.81
N ASP A 57 20.56 14.46 -33.23
CA ASP A 57 19.12 14.41 -33.06
C ASP A 57 18.88 14.59 -31.57
N THR A 58 18.52 15.82 -31.21
CA THR A 58 17.87 16.11 -29.95
C THR A 58 16.50 15.44 -30.07
N SER A 59 16.49 14.12 -29.93
CA SER A 59 15.30 13.34 -29.66
C SER A 59 14.87 13.81 -28.28
N ARG A 60 14.11 14.90 -28.29
CA ARG A 60 13.37 15.40 -27.15
C ARG A 60 12.60 14.19 -26.68
N LYS A 61 13.09 13.58 -25.60
CA LYS A 61 12.38 12.55 -24.86
C LYS A 61 11.12 13.26 -24.38
N THR A 62 10.07 13.22 -25.20
CA THR A 62 8.73 13.53 -24.73
C THR A 62 8.55 12.56 -23.58
N GLU A 63 8.59 13.12 -22.37
CA GLU A 63 8.32 12.41 -21.14
C GLU A 63 6.87 11.94 -21.27
N GLY A 64 6.73 10.77 -21.90
CA GLY A 64 5.46 10.14 -22.17
C GLY A 64 4.83 9.93 -20.81
N LYS A 65 3.78 10.69 -20.55
CA LYS A 65 2.93 10.49 -19.38
C LYS A 65 2.40 9.07 -19.55
N ASP A 66 2.90 8.13 -18.73
CA ASP A 66 2.43 6.74 -18.77
C ASP A 66 0.89 6.76 -18.80
N PRO A 67 0.25 5.95 -19.67
CA PRO A 67 -1.19 5.93 -19.77
C PRO A 67 -1.77 5.61 -18.40
N LYS A 68 -2.67 6.48 -17.95
CA LYS A 68 -3.41 6.28 -16.70
C LYS A 68 -4.26 5.02 -16.84
N PRO A 69 -4.33 4.13 -15.82
CA PRO A 69 -5.20 2.96 -15.88
C PRO A 69 -6.66 3.41 -16.07
N SER A 70 -7.48 2.57 -16.69
CA SER A 70 -8.94 2.75 -16.73
C SER A 70 -9.56 2.30 -15.41
N ALA A 71 -10.73 2.85 -15.08
CA ALA A 71 -11.48 2.39 -13.91
C ALA A 71 -11.89 0.92 -14.07
N PRO A 72 -11.67 0.07 -13.05
CA PRO A 72 -12.17 -1.30 -13.01
C PRO A 72 -13.69 -1.32 -13.24
N THR A 73 -14.17 -2.33 -13.98
CA THR A 73 -15.62 -2.54 -14.18
C THR A 73 -16.08 -3.69 -13.31
N LEU A 74 -17.30 -3.60 -12.76
CA LEU A 74 -17.86 -4.65 -11.90
C LEU A 74 -17.91 -6.00 -12.66
N PRO A 75 -17.27 -7.06 -12.14
CA PRO A 75 -17.26 -8.37 -12.79
C PRO A 75 -18.65 -9.03 -12.79
N GLY A 76 -18.87 -9.97 -13.70
CA GLY A 76 -20.15 -10.68 -13.82
C GLY A 76 -20.44 -11.56 -12.61
N GLU A 77 -19.38 -12.07 -11.99
CA GLU A 77 -19.37 -12.91 -10.79
C GLU A 77 -19.90 -12.16 -9.57
N ALA A 78 -19.77 -10.83 -9.54
CA ALA A 78 -20.27 -9.98 -8.46
C ALA A 78 -21.77 -9.66 -8.57
N LYS A 79 -22.51 -10.35 -9.46
CA LYS A 79 -23.97 -10.21 -9.60
C LYS A 79 -24.72 -11.23 -8.76
N GLY A 80 -25.90 -10.83 -8.28
CA GLY A 80 -26.74 -11.67 -7.41
C GLY A 80 -26.44 -11.44 -5.93
N ASP A 81 -27.06 -12.24 -5.06
CA ASP A 81 -27.10 -12.08 -3.61
C ASP A 81 -26.30 -13.14 -2.83
N SER A 82 -25.58 -14.02 -3.54
CA SER A 82 -24.78 -15.07 -2.92
C SER A 82 -23.52 -14.55 -2.22
N VAL A 83 -22.99 -15.32 -1.26
CA VAL A 83 -21.71 -15.03 -0.60
C VAL A 83 -20.57 -14.94 -1.62
N LYS A 84 -20.57 -15.80 -2.65
CA LYS A 84 -19.56 -15.76 -3.72
C LYS A 84 -19.64 -14.48 -4.55
N ALA A 85 -20.85 -13.97 -4.80
CA ALA A 85 -21.03 -12.69 -5.48
C ALA A 85 -20.55 -11.52 -4.60
N ALA A 86 -20.79 -11.60 -3.30
CA ALA A 86 -20.30 -10.63 -2.33
C ALA A 86 -18.75 -10.63 -2.24
N GLU A 87 -18.12 -11.81 -2.33
CA GLU A 87 -16.67 -11.97 -2.36
C GLU A 87 -16.05 -11.32 -3.60
N ALA A 88 -16.56 -11.64 -4.79
CA ALA A 88 -16.14 -11.02 -6.05
C ALA A 88 -16.35 -9.48 -6.04
N PHE A 89 -17.37 -9.01 -5.33
CA PHE A 89 -17.56 -7.58 -5.10
C PHE A 89 -16.47 -6.97 -4.20
N VAL A 90 -16.04 -7.66 -3.14
CA VAL A 90 -14.95 -7.18 -2.27
C VAL A 90 -13.65 -7.06 -3.04
N GLU A 91 -13.32 -8.07 -3.85
CA GLU A 91 -12.15 -8.02 -4.74
C GLU A 91 -12.23 -6.79 -5.64
N HIS A 92 -13.35 -6.61 -6.35
CA HIS A 92 -13.57 -5.45 -7.21
C HIS A 92 -13.47 -4.11 -6.48
N TYR A 93 -14.00 -4.01 -5.25
CA TYR A 93 -13.87 -2.80 -4.45
C TYR A 93 -12.40 -2.46 -4.15
N ILE A 94 -11.56 -3.46 -3.92
CA ILE A 94 -10.12 -3.28 -3.71
C ILE A 94 -9.42 -2.86 -5.01
N GLU A 95 -9.85 -3.35 -6.17
CA GLU A 95 -9.40 -2.85 -7.47
C GLU A 95 -9.73 -1.36 -7.62
N LEU A 96 -10.95 -0.93 -7.27
CA LEU A 96 -11.34 0.48 -7.26
C LEU A 96 -10.48 1.29 -6.30
N LEU A 97 -10.09 0.74 -5.15
CA LEU A 97 -9.18 1.38 -4.20
C LEU A 97 -7.77 1.54 -4.79
N ASN A 98 -7.21 0.48 -5.41
CA ASN A 98 -5.92 0.54 -6.12
C ASN A 98 -5.94 1.59 -7.23
N TYR A 99 -6.98 1.55 -8.07
CA TYR A 99 -7.22 2.54 -9.10
C TYR A 99 -7.24 3.95 -8.51
N SER A 100 -8.07 4.19 -7.50
CA SER A 100 -8.23 5.51 -6.88
C SER A 100 -6.93 6.02 -6.26
N LEU A 101 -6.15 5.14 -5.61
CA LEU A 101 -4.83 5.47 -5.07
C LEU A 101 -3.87 5.93 -6.16
N MET A 102 -3.76 5.21 -7.28
CA MET A 102 -2.86 5.55 -8.39
C MET A 102 -3.29 6.82 -9.14
N THR A 103 -4.60 7.05 -9.24
CA THR A 103 -5.19 8.01 -10.16
C THR A 103 -5.67 9.31 -9.52
N GLY A 104 -5.96 9.29 -8.22
CA GLY A 104 -6.72 10.31 -7.53
C GLY A 104 -8.22 10.33 -7.85
N GLU A 105 -8.70 9.46 -8.76
CA GLU A 105 -10.12 9.44 -9.16
C GLU A 105 -10.92 8.55 -8.20
N THR A 106 -11.73 9.18 -7.35
CA THR A 106 -12.41 8.48 -6.25
C THR A 106 -13.91 8.31 -6.46
N ARG A 107 -14.43 8.64 -7.66
CA ARG A 107 -15.89 8.66 -7.90
C ARG A 107 -16.48 7.26 -7.74
N GLU A 108 -15.99 6.30 -8.50
CA GLU A 108 -16.51 4.92 -8.47
C GLU A 108 -16.33 4.27 -7.10
N LEU A 109 -15.19 4.52 -6.44
CA LEU A 109 -14.95 4.04 -5.08
C LEU A 109 -16.01 4.58 -4.10
N ASN A 110 -16.32 5.88 -4.19
CA ASN A 110 -17.34 6.52 -3.35
C ASN A 110 -18.77 6.05 -3.67
N ASP A 111 -19.11 5.94 -4.95
CA ASP A 111 -20.47 5.55 -5.40
C ASP A 111 -20.78 4.08 -5.08
N THR A 112 -19.73 3.27 -4.91
CA THR A 112 -19.80 1.86 -4.51
C THR A 112 -19.84 1.68 -2.98
N SER A 113 -19.70 2.75 -2.20
CA SER A 113 -19.82 2.73 -0.74
C SER A 113 -21.20 3.19 -0.26
N LEU A 114 -21.65 2.63 0.86
CA LEU A 114 -22.76 3.23 1.61
C LEU A 114 -22.31 4.50 2.31
N GLY A 115 -23.20 5.49 2.37
CA GLY A 115 -22.90 6.79 2.98
C GLY A 115 -22.50 6.72 4.45
N ASN A 116 -22.93 5.68 5.18
CA ASN A 116 -22.57 5.47 6.58
C ASN A 116 -21.23 4.74 6.79
N CYS A 117 -20.62 4.14 5.76
CA CYS A 117 -19.31 3.46 5.88
C CYS A 117 -18.18 4.45 6.20
N SER A 118 -17.71 4.50 7.46
CA SER A 118 -16.65 5.44 7.87
C SER A 118 -15.32 5.16 7.20
N GLY A 119 -14.85 3.90 7.22
CA GLY A 119 -13.59 3.51 6.60
C GLY A 119 -13.56 3.83 5.10
N CYS A 120 -14.66 3.60 4.37
CA CYS A 120 -14.79 3.97 2.97
C CYS A 120 -14.58 5.46 2.74
N ARG A 121 -15.27 6.31 3.52
CA ARG A 121 -15.13 7.77 3.45
C ARG A 121 -13.71 8.21 3.80
N ASP A 122 -13.05 7.54 4.74
CA ASP A 122 -11.69 7.87 5.14
C ASP A 122 -10.68 7.58 4.02
N TYR A 123 -10.82 6.47 3.28
CA TYR A 123 -10.00 6.22 2.08
C TYR A 123 -10.23 7.28 0.99
N VAL A 124 -11.49 7.59 0.67
CA VAL A 124 -11.81 8.64 -0.32
C VAL A 124 -11.20 9.98 0.09
N ARG A 125 -11.34 10.38 1.36
CA ARG A 125 -10.77 11.63 1.89
C ARG A 125 -9.25 11.61 1.87
N PHE A 126 -8.64 10.50 2.24
CA PHE A 126 -7.19 10.33 2.23
C PHE A 126 -6.62 10.51 0.82
N ILE A 127 -7.24 9.87 -0.17
CA ILE A 127 -6.82 9.96 -1.58
C ILE A 127 -6.99 11.39 -2.09
N ARG A 128 -8.16 12.00 -1.92
CA ARG A 128 -8.38 13.41 -2.31
C ARG A 128 -7.36 14.34 -1.67
N LYS A 129 -7.09 14.17 -0.37
CA LYS A 129 -6.08 14.95 0.34
C LYS A 129 -4.69 14.83 -0.28
N ILE A 130 -4.29 13.67 -0.79
CA ILE A 130 -3.01 13.52 -1.50
C ILE A 130 -3.00 14.37 -2.76
N TYR A 131 -4.04 14.27 -3.60
CA TYR A 131 -4.05 14.84 -4.95
C TYR A 131 -4.43 16.33 -5.01
N ASP A 132 -5.33 16.80 -4.14
CA ASP A 132 -5.83 18.19 -4.14
C ASP A 132 -4.72 19.23 -3.92
N SER A 133 -3.62 18.85 -3.27
CA SER A 133 -2.43 19.72 -3.09
C SER A 133 -1.21 19.20 -3.85
N GLY A 134 -1.45 18.54 -4.97
CA GLY A 134 -0.44 18.13 -5.94
C GLY A 134 0.50 17.03 -5.47
N GLY A 135 0.12 16.22 -4.46
CA GLY A 135 0.81 14.98 -4.11
C GLY A 135 0.59 13.88 -5.14
N PHE A 136 1.12 12.68 -4.88
CA PHE A 136 0.91 11.52 -5.74
C PHE A 136 1.16 10.21 -5.01
N TYR A 137 0.66 9.13 -5.59
CA TYR A 137 0.96 7.75 -5.21
C TYR A 137 1.31 6.95 -6.47
N LYS A 138 2.49 6.32 -6.51
CA LYS A 138 2.99 5.56 -7.67
C LYS A 138 3.40 4.15 -7.23
N THR A 139 2.85 3.15 -7.91
CA THR A 139 3.18 1.73 -7.78
C THR A 139 3.21 1.10 -9.18
N GLN A 140 3.93 -0.01 -9.33
CA GLN A 140 3.95 -0.84 -10.55
C GLN A 140 2.96 -2.00 -10.48
N GLU A 141 2.56 -2.38 -9.26
CA GLU A 141 1.71 -3.53 -8.98
C GLU A 141 0.47 -3.07 -8.20
N TRP A 142 -0.60 -3.86 -8.27
CA TRP A 142 -1.74 -3.72 -7.36
C TRP A 142 -1.47 -4.44 -6.04
N MET A 143 -2.26 -4.14 -5.02
CA MET A 143 -2.27 -4.96 -3.81
C MET A 143 -2.64 -6.40 -4.16
N ASP A 144 -1.81 -7.34 -3.70
CA ASP A 144 -2.15 -8.77 -3.69
C ASP A 144 -3.09 -9.03 -2.52
N VAL A 145 -4.22 -9.69 -2.75
CA VAL A 145 -5.25 -9.87 -1.74
C VAL A 145 -5.77 -11.28 -1.68
N ASP A 146 -6.00 -11.73 -0.46
CA ASP A 146 -6.72 -12.95 -0.17
C ASP A 146 -7.96 -12.57 0.65
N VAL A 147 -9.12 -12.85 0.06
CA VAL A 147 -10.43 -12.50 0.62
C VAL A 147 -11.05 -13.77 1.20
N ARG A 148 -11.47 -13.71 2.46
CA ARG A 148 -12.10 -14.85 3.14
C ARG A 148 -13.40 -14.44 3.81
N PRO A 149 -14.45 -15.26 3.74
CA PRO A 149 -15.66 -15.02 4.52
C PRO A 149 -15.35 -14.91 6.01
N GLY A 150 -15.87 -13.85 6.63
CA GLY A 150 -15.87 -13.62 8.07
C GLY A 150 -17.31 -13.57 8.60
N SER A 151 -17.46 -13.35 9.90
CA SER A 151 -18.78 -13.16 10.51
C SER A 151 -18.75 -12.09 11.59
N ARG A 152 -19.79 -11.25 11.63
CA ARG A 152 -20.04 -10.30 12.72
C ARG A 152 -21.54 -10.11 12.89
N GLY A 153 -22.13 -10.93 13.76
CA GLY A 153 -23.59 -11.04 13.84
C GLY A 153 -24.18 -11.46 12.50
N GLU A 154 -25.20 -10.73 12.03
CA GLU A 154 -25.90 -11.01 10.77
C GLU A 154 -25.28 -10.30 9.55
N SER A 155 -24.20 -9.54 9.73
CA SER A 155 -23.57 -8.81 8.62
C SER A 155 -22.64 -9.73 7.82
N ILE A 156 -22.70 -9.64 6.50
CA ILE A 156 -21.72 -10.26 5.60
C ILE A 156 -20.42 -9.46 5.70
N ILE A 157 -19.42 -10.07 6.34
CA ILE A 157 -18.09 -9.50 6.50
C ILE A 157 -17.09 -10.39 5.76
N PHE A 158 -16.08 -9.79 5.17
CA PHE A 158 -14.91 -10.50 4.65
C PHE A 158 -13.66 -10.02 5.38
N THR A 159 -12.82 -10.96 5.78
CA THR A 159 -11.44 -10.66 6.17
C THR A 159 -10.62 -10.57 4.90
N VAL A 160 -9.84 -9.51 4.76
CA VAL A 160 -8.95 -9.27 3.63
C VAL A 160 -7.53 -9.21 4.16
N SER A 161 -6.72 -10.18 3.74
CA SER A 161 -5.28 -10.15 3.92
C SER A 161 -4.67 -9.52 2.68
N ALA A 162 -4.08 -8.34 2.83
CA ALA A 162 -3.54 -7.56 1.73
C ALA A 162 -2.02 -7.41 1.85
N ILE A 163 -1.34 -7.50 0.71
CA ILE A 163 0.06 -7.19 0.59
C ILE A 163 0.22 -6.01 -0.36
N ALA A 164 0.43 -4.82 0.20
CA ALA A 164 0.75 -3.63 -0.58
C ALA A 164 2.16 -3.73 -1.18
N PRO A 165 2.32 -3.42 -2.47
CA PRO A 165 3.62 -3.42 -3.13
C PRO A 165 4.48 -2.25 -2.67
N ARG A 166 5.71 -2.19 -3.18
CA ARG A 166 6.56 -1.02 -2.99
C ARG A 166 5.93 0.19 -3.67
N VAL A 167 5.79 1.29 -2.93
CA VAL A 167 5.20 2.52 -3.46
C VAL A 167 6.09 3.73 -3.26
N THR A 168 6.08 4.61 -4.26
CA THR A 168 6.68 5.94 -4.18
C THR A 168 5.56 6.95 -4.06
N TYR A 169 5.55 7.77 -3.02
CA TYR A 169 4.47 8.71 -2.77
C TYR A 169 4.99 10.07 -2.30
N ARG A 170 4.19 11.11 -2.51
CA ARG A 170 4.38 12.42 -1.92
C ARG A 170 3.06 12.87 -1.34
N MET A 171 3.05 13.12 -0.03
CA MET A 171 1.89 13.73 0.61
C MET A 171 1.75 15.19 0.16
N ALA A 172 0.51 15.63 0.03
CA ALA A 172 0.14 17.04 -0.14
C ALA A 172 0.92 17.97 0.78
N GLY A 173 1.44 19.06 0.22
CA GLY A 173 2.18 20.10 0.96
C GLY A 173 3.53 19.67 1.55
N SER A 174 3.92 18.39 1.47
CA SER A 174 5.12 17.91 2.18
C SER A 174 6.44 18.23 1.48
N GLY A 175 6.42 18.47 0.16
CA GLY A 175 7.61 18.65 -0.68
C GLY A 175 8.55 17.44 -0.77
N LYS A 176 8.32 16.39 0.04
CA LYS A 176 9.20 15.22 0.17
C LYS A 176 8.59 14.01 -0.52
N VAL A 177 9.35 13.45 -1.45
CA VAL A 177 9.04 12.12 -2.01
C VAL A 177 9.55 11.06 -1.05
N LYS A 178 8.67 10.13 -0.69
CA LYS A 178 8.95 9.00 0.18
C LYS A 178 8.81 7.69 -0.60
N ARG A 179 9.46 6.64 -0.11
CA ARG A 179 9.31 5.27 -0.59
C ARG A 179 8.88 4.41 0.58
N ALA A 180 7.78 3.69 0.44
CA ALA A 180 7.39 2.63 1.35
C ALA A 180 7.72 1.28 0.72
N GLN A 181 8.25 0.36 1.54
CA GLN A 181 8.51 -1.01 1.10
C GLN A 181 7.21 -1.82 1.08
N LYS A 182 7.27 -3.03 0.51
CA LYS A 182 6.17 -3.99 0.54
C LYS A 182 5.71 -4.21 1.99
N GLN A 183 4.40 -4.18 2.22
CA GLN A 183 3.82 -4.28 3.57
C GLN A 183 2.58 -5.15 3.54
N ALA A 184 2.51 -6.12 4.45
CA ALA A 184 1.30 -6.90 4.70
C ALA A 184 0.45 -6.23 5.79
N PHE A 185 -0.87 -6.27 5.62
CA PHE A 185 -1.84 -5.82 6.62
C PHE A 185 -3.18 -6.52 6.41
N ASP A 186 -3.91 -6.69 7.50
CA ASP A 186 -5.25 -7.27 7.47
C ASP A 186 -6.29 -6.20 7.79
N PHE A 187 -7.43 -6.30 7.14
CA PHE A 187 -8.62 -5.52 7.48
C PHE A 187 -9.87 -6.35 7.22
N ALA A 188 -10.99 -5.91 7.78
CA ALA A 188 -12.28 -6.50 7.52
C ALA A 188 -13.16 -5.51 6.77
N MET A 189 -13.92 -6.03 5.81
CA MET A 189 -14.85 -5.27 4.99
C MET A 189 -16.25 -5.85 5.14
N GLY A 190 -17.20 -5.02 5.58
CA GLY A 190 -18.61 -5.36 5.57
C GLY A 190 -19.26 -4.98 4.25
N VAL A 191 -20.15 -5.81 3.73
CA VAL A 191 -20.89 -5.55 2.49
C VAL A 191 -22.38 -5.75 2.66
N ARG A 192 -23.16 -5.00 1.88
CA ARG A 192 -24.63 -5.09 1.87
C ARG A 192 -25.15 -4.98 0.45
N GLU A 193 -26.19 -5.76 0.16
CA GLU A 193 -26.98 -5.64 -1.06
C GLU A 193 -28.02 -4.53 -0.85
N VAL A 194 -28.05 -3.54 -1.75
CA VAL A 194 -29.04 -2.46 -1.76
C VAL A 194 -29.53 -2.22 -3.19
N GLY A 195 -30.77 -2.61 -3.48
CA GLY A 195 -31.44 -2.31 -4.74
C GLY A 195 -30.86 -3.06 -5.94
N GLY A 196 -30.54 -4.34 -5.78
CA GLY A 196 -29.89 -5.20 -6.76
C GLY A 196 -28.38 -4.98 -6.91
N ARG A 197 -27.72 -4.30 -5.96
CA ARG A 197 -26.31 -3.93 -6.07
C ARG A 197 -25.60 -4.03 -4.72
N TRP A 198 -24.46 -4.72 -4.71
CA TRP A 198 -23.56 -4.69 -3.57
C TRP A 198 -22.99 -3.29 -3.33
N ARG A 199 -22.77 -3.00 -2.04
CA ARG A 199 -22.17 -1.77 -1.53
C ARG A 199 -21.28 -2.09 -0.33
N ALA A 200 -20.16 -1.37 -0.24
CA ALA A 200 -19.29 -1.40 0.93
C ALA A 200 -20.00 -0.71 2.10
N SER A 201 -20.20 -1.44 3.19
CA SER A 201 -20.93 -0.95 4.37
C SER A 201 -20.03 -0.59 5.54
N ASP A 202 -18.88 -1.26 5.67
CA ASP A 202 -17.89 -0.99 6.71
C ASP A 202 -16.50 -1.39 6.23
N ILE A 203 -15.46 -0.71 6.73
CA ILE A 203 -14.06 -1.12 6.62
C ILE A 203 -13.37 -0.78 7.94
N PHE A 204 -12.69 -1.74 8.55
CA PHE A 204 -11.97 -1.56 9.82
C PHE A 204 -10.73 -2.47 9.87
N SER A 205 -9.71 -2.05 10.61
CA SER A 205 -8.54 -2.91 10.87
C SER A 205 -8.96 -4.12 11.68
N SER A 206 -8.49 -5.30 11.29
CA SER A 206 -8.68 -6.56 12.02
C SER A 206 -7.80 -6.63 13.26
#